data_AF-A0AAN7B4B6-F1
#
_entry.id   AF-A0AAN7B4B6-F1
#
_cell.length_a   1.000
_cell.length_b   1.000
_cell.length_c   1.000
_cell.angle_alpha   90.00
_cell.angle_beta   90.00
_cell.angle_gamma   90.00
#
_symmetry.space_group_name_H-M   'P 1'
#
loop_
_entity.id
_entity.type
_entity.pdbx_description
1 polymer ?
#
loop_
_entity_poly.entity_id
_entity_poly.type
_entity_poly.pdbx_seq_one_letter_code
_entity_poly.pdbx_strand_id
1 'polypeptide(L)'
;MTLATILKTAIIAALATMGTALPSFPVNTPTDYSKRDLGLTEANLSEYLATNNITIETGTVSATSDLSKRADIPRECIFETSGISYNYYKMTATFGTACFGFVLTPNCGTDQYWQDPHWTDVQSVVRQQIAKDGIFQFSRVGDWSAGFILPTSAYSNRDTTFFSIGLLANKIKATIFYYSRDGDYMKISKTQNFCN
;
A
#
# COMPACT_ATOMS: atom_id res chain seq x y z
N MET A 1 -21.82 71.40 18.65
CA MET A 1 -20.42 70.98 18.46
C MET A 1 -20.00 70.28 19.75
N THR A 2 -19.54 69.03 19.85
CA THR A 2 -19.31 67.84 18.97
C THR A 2 -18.89 66.77 20.00
N LEU A 3 -19.54 65.61 20.12
CA LEU A 3 -19.33 64.38 19.33
C LEU A 3 -17.86 63.89 19.31
N ALA A 4 -17.50 62.98 20.24
CA ALA A 4 -16.40 61.99 20.23
C ALA A 4 -16.29 61.41 21.66
N THR A 5 -16.34 60.13 21.99
CA THR A 5 -16.27 58.87 21.25
C THR A 5 -16.93 57.80 22.12
N ILE A 6 -17.80 57.00 21.50
CA ILE A 6 -18.52 55.86 22.07
C ILE A 6 -17.76 54.57 21.68
N LEU A 7 -17.98 53.49 22.46
CA LEU A 7 -17.72 52.08 22.15
C LEU A 7 -16.25 51.62 22.30
N LYS A 8 -15.88 50.49 22.92
CA LYS A 8 -16.60 49.30 23.43
C LYS A 8 -15.56 48.52 24.24
N THR A 9 -15.63 48.51 25.57
CA THR A 9 -16.11 47.39 26.41
C THR A 9 -15.92 46.00 25.80
N ALA A 10 -15.03 45.17 26.37
CA ALA A 10 -15.45 44.10 27.30
C ALA A 10 -14.34 43.06 27.60
N ILE A 11 -14.00 42.96 28.89
CA ILE A 11 -13.86 41.73 29.68
C ILE A 11 -12.69 40.79 29.32
N ILE A 12 -11.60 40.93 30.08
CA ILE A 12 -10.64 39.87 30.38
C ILE A 12 -10.89 39.48 31.85
N ALA A 13 -11.60 38.38 32.07
CA ALA A 13 -11.66 37.70 33.37
C ALA A 13 -12.18 36.28 33.18
N ALA A 14 -11.26 35.31 33.24
CA ALA A 14 -11.42 34.00 33.87
C ALA A 14 -10.22 33.13 33.48
N LEU A 15 -9.11 33.33 34.20
CA LEU A 15 -8.09 32.32 34.37
C LEU A 15 -8.65 31.30 35.39
N ALA A 16 -8.47 30.02 35.11
CA ALA A 16 -8.81 28.83 35.89
C ALA A 16 -10.01 28.02 35.38
N THR A 17 -9.76 26.72 35.24
CA THR A 17 -10.70 25.61 34.99
C THR A 17 -11.24 25.41 33.58
N MET A 18 -10.34 25.20 32.61
CA MET A 18 -10.63 24.28 31.50
C MET A 18 -9.39 23.42 31.22
N GLY A 19 -9.17 22.44 32.09
CA GLY A 19 -8.55 21.19 31.65
C GLY A 19 -9.55 20.44 30.78
N THR A 20 -9.84 20.96 29.59
CA THR A 20 -10.41 20.14 28.54
C THR A 20 -9.27 19.24 28.09
N ALA A 21 -9.23 18.04 28.63
CA ALA A 21 -8.73 16.92 27.85
C ALA A 21 -9.37 17.10 26.46
N LEU A 22 -8.54 17.39 25.45
CA LEU A 22 -8.91 17.10 24.08
C LEU A 22 -9.53 15.70 24.13
N PRO A 23 -10.66 15.43 23.45
CA PRO A 23 -11.08 14.06 23.31
C PRO A 23 -9.85 13.34 22.80
N SER A 24 -9.27 12.49 23.66
CA SER A 24 -8.30 11.53 23.23
C SER A 24 -9.12 10.72 22.27
N PHE A 25 -9.00 11.02 20.98
CA PHE A 25 -9.29 10.03 19.96
C PHE A 25 -8.63 8.78 20.51
N PRO A 26 -9.37 7.69 20.71
CA PRO A 26 -8.73 6.46 21.07
C PRO A 26 -7.62 6.32 20.03
N VAL A 27 -6.37 6.42 20.50
CA VAL A 27 -5.30 5.74 19.82
C VAL A 27 -5.80 4.32 19.91
N ASN A 28 -6.51 3.88 18.88
CA ASN A 28 -6.62 2.48 18.58
C ASN A 28 -5.16 2.10 18.42
N THR A 29 -4.51 1.75 19.53
CA THR A 29 -3.35 0.89 19.54
C THR A 29 -3.86 -0.35 18.83
N PRO A 30 -3.47 -0.56 17.58
CA PRO A 30 -4.10 -1.57 16.77
C PRO A 30 -3.53 -2.89 17.27
N THR A 31 -4.29 -3.52 18.17
CA THR A 31 -3.86 -4.66 18.97
C THR A 31 -3.96 -5.97 18.19
N ASP A 32 -4.11 -5.92 16.87
CA ASP A 32 -4.03 -7.12 16.03
C ASP A 32 -3.57 -6.83 14.58
N TYR A 33 -2.48 -6.06 14.43
CA TYR A 33 -1.69 -6.08 13.18
C TYR A 33 -0.85 -7.36 13.02
N SER A 34 -0.97 -8.28 13.98
CA SER A 34 -0.31 -9.58 14.06
C SER A 34 -0.95 -10.66 13.21
N LYS A 35 -1.99 -10.39 12.42
CA LYS A 35 -2.54 -11.41 11.51
C LYS A 35 -1.61 -11.63 10.32
N ARG A 36 -0.62 -12.50 10.58
CA ARG A 36 0.23 -13.29 9.68
C ARG A 36 1.26 -12.51 8.87
N ASP A 37 2.24 -11.92 9.56
CA ASP A 37 3.59 -12.05 9.04
C ASP A 37 4.02 -13.50 9.28
N LEU A 38 3.87 -14.34 8.25
CA LEU A 38 4.11 -15.78 8.36
C LEU A 38 5.59 -16.14 8.56
N GLY A 39 6.48 -15.14 8.65
CA GLY A 39 7.92 -15.36 8.61
C GLY A 39 8.33 -16.04 7.31
N LEU A 40 7.62 -15.71 6.20
CA LEU A 40 7.99 -16.21 4.90
C LEU A 40 9.37 -15.69 4.55
N THR A 41 10.23 -16.62 4.16
CA THR A 41 11.59 -16.39 3.67
C THR A 41 11.73 -17.08 2.33
N GLU A 42 12.78 -16.79 1.59
CA GLU A 42 13.06 -17.56 0.36
C GLU A 42 13.20 -19.06 0.63
N ALA A 43 13.75 -19.43 1.79
CA ALA A 43 14.03 -20.82 2.15
C ALA A 43 12.76 -21.66 2.34
N ASN A 44 11.66 -21.04 2.80
CA ASN A 44 10.40 -21.74 3.08
C ASN A 44 9.27 -21.43 2.08
N LEU A 45 9.51 -20.55 1.10
CA LEU A 45 8.49 -20.12 0.16
C LEU A 45 7.95 -21.29 -0.68
N SER A 46 8.83 -22.16 -1.21
CA SER A 46 8.42 -23.29 -2.06
C SER A 46 7.55 -24.30 -1.31
N GLU A 47 7.92 -24.64 -0.08
CA GLU A 47 7.15 -25.52 0.81
C GLU A 47 5.78 -24.89 1.14
N TYR A 48 5.75 -23.58 1.42
CA TYR A 48 4.51 -22.87 1.72
C TYR A 48 3.56 -22.87 0.53
N LEU A 49 4.06 -22.59 -0.68
CA LEU A 49 3.27 -22.61 -1.92
C LEU A 49 2.65 -24.00 -2.16
N ALA A 50 3.45 -25.06 -2.00
CA ALA A 50 2.99 -26.43 -2.17
C ALA A 50 1.94 -26.83 -1.11
N THR A 51 2.20 -26.55 0.16
CA THR A 51 1.32 -26.91 1.28
C THR A 51 -0.06 -26.24 1.17
N ASN A 52 -0.09 -24.99 0.69
CA ASN A 52 -1.32 -24.22 0.59
C ASN A 52 -1.95 -24.27 -0.82
N ASN A 53 -1.43 -25.13 -1.70
CA ASN A 53 -1.88 -25.29 -3.09
C ASN A 53 -2.00 -23.93 -3.81
N ILE A 54 -0.98 -23.08 -3.66
CA ILE A 54 -0.92 -21.75 -4.26
C ILE A 54 -0.33 -21.87 -5.66
N THR A 55 -1.08 -21.43 -6.66
CA THR A 55 -0.57 -21.30 -8.03
C THR A 55 -0.15 -19.87 -8.31
N ILE A 56 0.91 -19.71 -9.12
CA ILE A 56 1.41 -18.41 -9.56
C ILE A 56 1.37 -18.37 -11.08
N GLU A 57 0.55 -17.47 -11.62
CA GLU A 57 0.50 -17.12 -13.03
C GLU A 57 1.23 -15.79 -13.23
N THR A 58 2.13 -15.72 -14.20
CA THR A 58 2.96 -14.54 -14.47
C THR A 58 2.52 -13.88 -15.77
N GLY A 59 2.52 -12.55 -15.84
CA GLY A 59 2.30 -11.86 -17.10
C GLY A 59 2.95 -10.48 -17.18
N THR A 60 2.96 -9.94 -18.39
CA THR A 60 3.49 -8.61 -18.70
C THR A 60 2.45 -7.82 -19.48
N VAL A 61 2.27 -6.57 -19.08
CA VAL A 61 1.38 -5.61 -19.73
C VAL A 61 2.23 -4.52 -20.34
N SER A 62 1.99 -4.21 -21.62
CA SER A 62 2.67 -3.12 -22.31
C SER A 62 1.82 -1.85 -22.30
N ALA A 63 2.45 -0.71 -22.04
CA ALA A 63 1.84 0.61 -22.23
C ALA A 63 1.31 0.80 -23.66
N THR A 64 1.98 0.18 -24.64
CA THR A 64 1.70 0.32 -26.07
C THR A 64 0.80 -0.78 -26.63
N SER A 65 0.45 -1.80 -25.84
CA SER A 65 -0.49 -2.81 -26.32
C SER A 65 -1.88 -2.19 -26.45
N ASP A 66 -2.49 -2.45 -27.60
CA ASP A 66 -3.86 -2.05 -27.90
C ASP A 66 -4.82 -2.45 -26.77
N LEU A 67 -5.83 -1.61 -26.47
CA LEU A 67 -6.76 -1.85 -25.35
C LEU A 67 -7.48 -3.19 -25.49
N SER A 68 -7.71 -3.64 -26.73
CA SER A 68 -8.27 -4.96 -27.06
C SER A 68 -7.42 -6.13 -26.55
N LYS A 69 -6.09 -5.98 -26.53
CA LYS A 69 -5.15 -6.99 -26.02
C LYS A 69 -5.02 -6.99 -24.50
N ARG A 70 -5.61 -5.99 -23.83
CA ARG A 70 -5.72 -5.94 -22.37
C ARG A 70 -6.90 -6.78 -21.84
N ALA A 71 -7.75 -7.31 -22.72
CA ALA A 71 -8.88 -8.17 -22.35
C ALA A 71 -8.44 -9.50 -21.71
N ASP A 72 -7.24 -9.98 -22.05
CA ASP A 72 -6.68 -11.22 -21.50
C ASP A 72 -6.00 -11.02 -20.13
N ILE A 73 -5.89 -9.78 -19.64
CA ILE A 73 -5.31 -9.50 -18.33
C ILE A 73 -6.32 -9.94 -17.26
N PRO A 74 -5.93 -10.80 -16.30
CA PRO A 74 -6.80 -11.16 -15.18
C PRO A 74 -7.31 -9.91 -14.48
N ARG A 75 -8.60 -9.87 -14.15
CA ARG A 75 -9.27 -8.67 -13.62
C ARG A 75 -8.55 -8.10 -12.41
N GLU A 76 -8.05 -8.96 -11.52
CA GLU A 76 -7.34 -8.59 -10.31
C GLU A 76 -5.99 -7.91 -10.62
N CYS A 77 -5.41 -8.17 -11.78
CA CYS A 77 -4.13 -7.62 -12.22
C CYS A 77 -4.26 -6.34 -13.06
N ILE A 78 -5.47 -5.79 -13.20
CA ILE A 78 -5.71 -4.53 -13.90
C ILE A 78 -5.54 -3.38 -12.90
N PHE A 79 -4.32 -2.90 -12.73
CA PHE A 79 -4.00 -1.86 -11.74
C PHE A 79 -4.20 -0.43 -12.24
N GLU A 80 -3.80 -0.17 -13.49
CA GLU A 80 -3.94 1.14 -14.12
C GLU A 80 -4.37 0.96 -15.59
N THR A 81 -5.32 1.79 -16.03
CA THR A 81 -5.96 1.66 -17.34
C THR A 81 -5.18 2.34 -18.48
N SER A 82 -4.15 3.15 -18.20
CA SER A 82 -3.41 3.85 -19.25
C SER A 82 -1.91 4.03 -18.98
N GLY A 83 -1.11 3.92 -20.04
CA GLY A 83 0.21 4.56 -20.14
C GLY A 83 1.42 3.89 -19.50
N ILE A 84 1.27 2.81 -18.71
CA ILE A 84 2.41 2.19 -18.01
C ILE A 84 2.55 0.70 -18.37
N SER A 85 3.78 0.27 -18.64
CA SER A 85 4.15 -1.14 -18.75
C SER A 85 4.47 -1.71 -17.38
N TYR A 86 3.91 -2.86 -17.04
CA TYR A 86 4.14 -3.52 -15.76
C TYR A 86 4.16 -5.03 -15.93
N ASN A 87 4.74 -5.71 -14.95
CA ASN A 87 4.67 -7.15 -14.82
C ASN A 87 3.80 -7.51 -13.63
N TYR A 88 3.27 -8.73 -13.59
CA TYR A 88 2.44 -9.18 -12.48
C TYR A 88 2.59 -10.66 -12.15
N TYR A 89 2.24 -10.98 -10.91
CA TYR A 89 1.98 -12.33 -10.40
C TYR A 89 0.54 -12.40 -9.91
N LYS A 90 -0.26 -13.23 -10.57
CA LYS A 90 -1.57 -13.63 -10.06
C LYS A 90 -1.38 -14.87 -9.20
N MET A 91 -1.73 -14.75 -7.93
CA MET A 91 -1.66 -15.83 -6.96
C MET A 91 -3.07 -16.31 -6.66
N THR A 92 -3.30 -17.61 -6.81
CA THR A 92 -4.61 -18.22 -6.53
C THR A 92 -4.44 -19.33 -5.51
N ALA A 93 -5.29 -19.34 -4.48
CA ALA A 93 -5.37 -20.41 -3.49
C ALA A 93 -6.83 -20.66 -3.11
N THR A 94 -7.07 -21.67 -2.27
CA THR A 94 -8.43 -21.98 -1.76
C THR A 94 -9.04 -20.84 -0.92
N PHE A 95 -8.21 -19.95 -0.37
CA PHE A 95 -8.61 -18.85 0.50
C PHE A 95 -8.62 -17.48 -0.20
N GLY A 96 -8.51 -17.44 -1.53
CA GLY A 96 -8.70 -16.22 -2.32
C GLY A 96 -7.70 -16.05 -3.46
N THR A 97 -7.84 -14.91 -4.13
CA THR A 97 -6.99 -14.51 -5.26
C THR A 97 -6.39 -13.14 -4.99
N ALA A 98 -5.12 -12.98 -5.31
CA ALA A 98 -4.43 -11.70 -5.24
C ALA A 98 -3.60 -11.49 -6.49
N CYS A 99 -3.34 -10.22 -6.80
CA CYS A 99 -2.35 -9.86 -7.80
C CYS A 99 -1.29 -8.92 -7.22
N PHE A 100 -0.04 -9.23 -7.52
CA PHE A 100 1.11 -8.39 -7.22
C PHE A 100 1.67 -7.87 -8.53
N GLY A 101 1.69 -6.55 -8.71
CA GLY A 101 2.23 -5.88 -9.90
C GLY A 101 3.48 -5.07 -9.57
N PHE A 102 4.35 -4.87 -10.56
CA PHE A 102 5.53 -4.02 -10.40
C PHE A 102 5.95 -3.36 -11.71
N VAL A 103 6.49 -2.14 -11.60
CA VAL A 103 6.99 -1.34 -12.73
C VAL A 103 8.52 -1.29 -12.65
N LEU A 104 9.18 -1.71 -13.73
CA LEU A 104 10.65 -1.74 -13.83
C LEU A 104 11.28 -0.44 -14.33
N THR A 105 10.45 0.58 -14.55
CA THR A 105 10.87 1.86 -15.11
C THR A 105 10.62 2.96 -14.06
N PRO A 106 11.64 3.74 -13.67
CA PRO A 106 13.02 3.71 -14.15
C PRO A 106 13.80 2.46 -13.73
N ASN A 107 14.74 2.02 -14.58
CA ASN A 107 15.60 0.90 -14.29
C ASN A 107 16.60 1.29 -13.18
N CYS A 108 16.58 0.57 -12.06
CA CYS A 108 17.37 0.87 -10.86
C CYS A 108 18.77 0.25 -10.81
N GLY A 109 19.40 0.07 -11.97
CA GLY A 109 20.80 -0.36 -12.10
C GLY A 109 20.96 -1.87 -12.28
N THR A 110 22.21 -2.33 -12.24
CA THR A 110 22.58 -3.75 -12.43
C THR A 110 22.26 -4.63 -11.22
N ASP A 111 22.18 -4.02 -10.04
CA ASP A 111 21.70 -4.70 -8.85
C ASP A 111 20.22 -4.96 -9.01
N GLN A 112 19.88 -6.22 -9.24
CA GLN A 112 18.51 -6.58 -9.55
C GLN A 112 17.58 -6.40 -8.34
N TYR A 113 18.10 -6.33 -7.10
CA TYR A 113 17.28 -6.49 -5.89
C TYR A 113 17.40 -5.40 -4.82
N TRP A 114 16.27 -4.96 -4.24
CA TRP A 114 16.30 -4.09 -3.05
C TRP A 114 16.88 -4.87 -1.87
N GLN A 115 17.79 -4.25 -1.13
CA GLN A 115 18.33 -4.79 0.12
C GLN A 115 17.58 -4.18 1.31
N ASP A 116 17.75 -4.77 2.49
CA ASP A 116 17.33 -4.12 3.73
C ASP A 116 18.06 -2.77 3.89
N PRO A 117 17.37 -1.72 4.40
CA PRO A 117 16.00 -1.75 4.96
C PRO A 117 14.88 -1.56 3.92
N HIS A 118 15.19 -1.27 2.66
CA HIS A 118 14.18 -0.93 1.64
C HIS A 118 13.14 -2.04 1.47
N TRP A 119 13.57 -3.29 1.54
CA TRP A 119 12.71 -4.45 1.48
C TRP A 119 11.72 -4.51 2.66
N THR A 120 12.22 -4.45 3.89
CA THR A 120 11.37 -4.43 5.11
C THR A 120 10.45 -3.22 5.17
N ASP A 121 10.89 -2.07 4.64
CA ASP A 121 10.06 -0.86 4.59
C ASP A 121 8.85 -1.03 3.68
N VAL A 122 9.01 -1.70 2.53
CA VAL A 122 7.90 -2.04 1.62
C VAL A 122 6.87 -2.93 2.31
N GLN A 123 7.32 -3.96 3.05
CA GLN A 123 6.41 -4.83 3.80
C GLN A 123 5.69 -4.05 4.91
N SER A 124 6.42 -3.20 5.63
CA SER A 124 5.89 -2.40 6.73
C SER A 124 4.85 -1.38 6.26
N VAL A 125 5.12 -0.66 5.17
CA VAL A 125 4.17 0.34 4.64
C VAL A 125 2.87 -0.31 4.17
N VAL A 126 2.93 -1.52 3.61
CA VAL A 126 1.76 -2.29 3.20
C VAL A 126 0.94 -2.75 4.40
N ARG A 127 1.59 -3.28 5.44
CA ARG A 127 0.90 -3.66 6.68
C ARG A 127 0.20 -2.46 7.31
N GLN A 128 0.88 -1.32 7.38
CA GLN A 128 0.28 -0.07 7.88
C GLN A 128 -0.91 0.39 7.02
N GLN A 129 -0.85 0.23 5.69
CA GLN A 129 -1.92 0.71 4.82
C GLN A 129 -3.15 -0.19 4.84
N ILE A 130 -2.97 -1.51 4.76
CA ILE A 130 -4.08 -2.48 4.82
C ILE A 130 -4.83 -2.43 6.16
N ALA A 131 -4.14 -1.97 7.20
CA ALA A 131 -4.67 -1.72 8.52
C ALA A 131 -5.57 -0.47 8.64
N LYS A 132 -5.51 0.45 7.67
CA LYS A 132 -6.26 1.71 7.67
C LYS A 132 -7.59 1.57 6.93
N ASP A 133 -8.50 2.46 7.30
CA ASP A 133 -9.72 2.74 6.57
C ASP A 133 -9.67 4.19 6.05
N GLY A 134 -10.11 4.41 4.81
CA GLY A 134 -10.17 5.70 4.15
C GLY A 134 -9.33 5.77 2.88
N ILE A 135 -9.98 6.09 1.75
CA ILE A 135 -9.34 6.15 0.43
C ILE A 135 -8.28 7.24 0.27
N PHE A 136 -8.32 8.30 1.09
CA PHE A 136 -7.36 9.40 1.07
C PHE A 136 -6.29 9.29 2.17
N GLN A 137 -6.25 8.15 2.88
CA GLN A 137 -5.24 7.88 3.89
C GLN A 137 -4.04 7.20 3.24
N PHE A 138 -2.84 7.68 3.57
CA PHE A 138 -1.58 7.11 3.11
C PHE A 138 -0.76 6.62 4.29
N SER A 139 0.03 5.59 4.06
CA SER A 139 1.04 5.09 5.01
C SER A 139 2.42 5.38 4.47
N ARG A 140 3.37 5.67 5.36
CA ARG A 140 4.75 6.00 4.99
C ARG A 140 5.72 5.30 5.94
N VAL A 141 6.69 4.60 5.37
CA VAL A 141 7.79 3.94 6.09
C VAL A 141 9.07 4.10 5.27
N GLY A 142 10.10 4.70 5.86
CA GLY A 142 11.30 5.08 5.13
C GLY A 142 10.95 5.94 3.91
N ASP A 143 11.47 5.54 2.74
CA ASP A 143 11.17 6.20 1.47
C ASP A 143 9.87 5.72 0.82
N TRP A 144 9.15 4.76 1.40
CA TRP A 144 7.98 4.16 0.77
C TRP A 144 6.68 4.78 1.23
N SER A 145 5.75 4.95 0.29
CA SER A 145 4.39 5.37 0.54
C SER A 145 3.42 4.35 -0.04
N ALA A 146 2.31 4.07 0.66
CA ALA A 146 1.23 3.25 0.16
C ALA A 146 -0.12 3.96 0.29
N GLY A 147 -1.02 3.75 -0.66
CA GLY A 147 -2.36 4.33 -0.68
C GLY A 147 -3.33 3.51 -1.53
N PHE A 148 -4.61 3.55 -1.19
CA PHE A 148 -5.64 2.82 -1.93
C PHE A 148 -5.91 3.45 -3.30
N ILE A 149 -6.28 2.60 -4.27
CA ILE A 149 -6.72 3.03 -5.59
C ILE A 149 -8.25 2.96 -5.63
N LEU A 150 -8.90 3.96 -6.21
CA LEU A 150 -10.36 3.97 -6.39
C LEU A 150 -10.86 2.66 -7.04
N PRO A 151 -11.95 2.06 -6.54
CA PRO A 151 -12.84 2.53 -5.47
C PRO A 151 -12.48 2.05 -4.04
N THR A 152 -11.30 1.46 -3.84
CA THR A 152 -10.92 0.85 -2.54
C THR A 152 -10.75 1.90 -1.45
N SER A 153 -11.36 1.65 -0.31
CA SER A 153 -11.20 2.48 0.90
C SER A 153 -10.71 1.69 2.12
N ALA A 154 -10.76 0.35 2.07
CA ALA A 154 -10.20 -0.57 3.04
C ALA A 154 -10.10 -1.96 2.38
N TYR A 155 -9.17 -2.80 2.83
CA TYR A 155 -9.17 -4.20 2.42
C TYR A 155 -10.14 -5.00 3.31
N SER A 156 -11.07 -5.70 2.67
CA SER A 156 -11.96 -6.65 3.34
C SER A 156 -11.18 -7.76 4.05
N ASN A 157 -10.12 -8.26 3.40
CA ASN A 157 -9.18 -9.21 3.94
C ASN A 157 -7.81 -8.56 4.16
N ARG A 158 -7.44 -8.40 5.43
CA ARG A 158 -6.21 -7.70 5.84
C ARG A 158 -4.95 -8.58 5.89
N ASP A 159 -5.03 -9.81 5.40
CA ASP A 159 -3.90 -10.73 5.32
C ASP A 159 -2.91 -10.31 4.21
N THR A 160 -1.65 -10.10 4.59
CA THR A 160 -0.55 -9.69 3.70
C THR A 160 0.25 -10.87 3.13
N THR A 161 -0.19 -12.11 3.33
CA THR A 161 0.52 -13.31 2.88
C THR A 161 0.82 -13.28 1.38
N PHE A 162 -0.20 -13.04 0.54
CA PHE A 162 0.01 -12.97 -0.90
C PHE A 162 0.91 -11.80 -1.32
N PHE A 163 0.84 -10.67 -0.62
CA PHE A 163 1.79 -9.58 -0.88
C PHE A 163 3.23 -10.03 -0.60
N SER A 164 3.45 -10.70 0.53
CA SER A 164 4.77 -11.22 0.91
C SER A 164 5.28 -12.28 -0.07
N ILE A 165 4.41 -13.16 -0.58
CA ILE A 165 4.73 -14.11 -1.64
C ILE A 165 5.13 -13.38 -2.92
N GLY A 166 4.33 -12.43 -3.40
CA GLY A 166 4.62 -11.69 -4.64
C GLY A 166 5.92 -10.91 -4.55
N LEU A 167 6.18 -10.32 -3.38
CA LEU A 167 7.42 -9.63 -3.09
C LEU A 167 8.59 -10.64 -3.06
N LEU A 168 8.52 -11.75 -2.31
CA LEU A 168 9.60 -12.77 -2.23
C LEU A 168 9.88 -13.48 -3.55
N ALA A 169 8.85 -13.74 -4.34
CA ALA A 169 8.99 -14.29 -5.69
C ALA A 169 9.72 -13.32 -6.63
N ASN A 170 9.80 -12.05 -6.24
CA ASN A 170 10.38 -10.99 -7.05
C ASN A 170 11.00 -9.89 -6.18
N LYS A 171 12.27 -10.11 -5.85
CA LYS A 171 13.06 -9.13 -5.11
C LYS A 171 13.39 -7.85 -5.89
N ILE A 172 12.81 -7.62 -7.07
CA ILE A 172 13.32 -6.64 -8.03
C ILE A 172 13.35 -5.22 -7.47
N LYS A 173 14.35 -4.43 -7.88
CA LYS A 173 14.40 -2.98 -7.60
C LYS A 173 13.37 -2.18 -8.40
N ALA A 174 12.09 -2.51 -8.29
CA ALA A 174 10.99 -1.69 -8.80
C ALA A 174 10.74 -0.51 -7.86
N THR A 175 10.37 0.65 -8.40
CA THR A 175 10.01 1.85 -7.60
C THR A 175 8.52 1.98 -7.37
N ILE A 176 7.71 1.22 -8.12
CA ILE A 176 6.26 1.16 -7.99
C ILE A 176 5.85 -0.30 -7.93
N PHE A 177 5.11 -0.65 -6.88
CA PHE A 177 4.38 -1.90 -6.76
C PHE A 177 2.88 -1.64 -6.74
N TYR A 178 2.14 -2.63 -7.19
CA TYR A 178 0.70 -2.68 -7.05
C TYR A 178 0.32 -3.94 -6.30
N TYR A 179 -0.71 -3.84 -5.49
CA TYR A 179 -1.29 -5.00 -4.82
C TYR A 179 -2.79 -4.98 -4.99
N SER A 180 -3.36 -6.12 -5.33
CA SER A 180 -4.79 -6.34 -5.27
C SER A 180 -5.10 -7.64 -4.54
N ARG A 181 -6.24 -7.66 -3.87
CA ARG A 181 -6.78 -8.86 -3.24
C ARG A 181 -8.29 -8.77 -3.23
N ASP A 182 -8.96 -9.79 -3.74
CA ASP A 182 -10.42 -9.92 -3.70
C ASP A 182 -11.18 -8.67 -4.21
N GLY A 183 -10.58 -7.92 -5.15
CA GLY A 183 -11.15 -6.70 -5.72
C GLY A 183 -10.79 -5.39 -5.01
N ASP A 184 -9.98 -5.44 -3.95
CA ASP A 184 -9.39 -4.27 -3.30
C ASP A 184 -8.00 -3.96 -3.87
N TYR A 185 -7.65 -2.69 -4.06
CA TYR A 185 -6.44 -2.24 -4.76
C TYR A 185 -5.64 -1.21 -3.98
N MET A 186 -4.32 -1.29 -4.11
CA MET A 186 -3.36 -0.38 -3.51
C MET A 186 -2.17 -0.16 -4.44
N LYS A 187 -1.67 1.09 -4.42
CA LYS A 187 -0.39 1.49 -5.01
C LYS A 187 0.63 1.67 -3.91
N ILE A 188 1.84 1.16 -4.15
CA ILE A 188 3.00 1.36 -3.29
C ILE A 188 4.08 2.02 -4.16
N SER A 189 4.66 3.12 -3.70
CA SER A 189 5.64 3.88 -4.47
C SER A 189 6.76 4.40 -3.58
N LYS A 190 7.99 4.40 -4.10
CA LYS A 190 9.10 5.14 -3.50
C LYS A 190 8.84 6.64 -3.66
N THR A 191 9.02 7.42 -2.59
CA THR A 191 8.73 8.86 -2.50
C THR A 191 9.61 9.67 -3.44
N GLN A 192 10.83 9.18 -3.69
CA GLN A 192 11.69 9.65 -4.76
C GLN A 192 11.70 8.60 -5.86
N ASN A 193 11.33 8.97 -7.09
CA ASN A 193 11.40 8.09 -8.27
C ASN A 193 12.85 7.79 -8.71
N PHE A 194 13.82 7.92 -7.80
CA PHE A 194 15.23 7.74 -8.07
C PHE A 194 15.75 6.50 -7.34
N CYS A 195 16.67 5.81 -8.00
CA CYS A 195 17.19 4.52 -7.61
C CYS A 195 18.41 4.60 -6.67
N ASN A 196 18.64 5.78 -6.10
CA ASN A 196 19.74 6.05 -5.17
C ASN A 196 19.42 5.51 -3.77
#